data_AF-A0AAN7U3X2-F1
#
_entry.id   AF-A0AAN7U3X2-F1
#
_cell.length_a   1.000
_cell.length_b   1.000
_cell.length_c   1.000
_cell.angle_alpha   90.00
_cell.angle_beta   90.00
_cell.angle_gamma   90.00
#
_symmetry.space_group_name_H-M   'P 1'
#
loop_
_entity.id
_entity.type
_entity.pdbx_description
1 polymer ?
#
loop_
_entity_poly.entity_id
_entity_poly.type
_entity_poly.pdbx_seq_one_letter_code
_entity_poly.pdbx_strand_id
1 'polypeptide(L)'
;MLPPGASFITPSIPTIQQMLARANLSMDIIALAVCILDSLNSKFSRKWRVAFPLSHQGQPASKRHTLPSAPSHATHINSVFPEIIILAALMVADKFVEDLQSPTQYFASNWGGNLWTCEQVNFTERCIMENLGYRILPLWEPVLIKQARHDIEMARREIIQESTGCLGEDGRKHFKSMSSGHAVVGLGLQLTPAATPDSERATSFDQI
;
A
#
# COMPACT_ATOMS: atom_id res chain seq x y z
N MET A 1 -0.19 -4.21 1.58
CA MET A 1 0.04 -2.77 1.26
C MET A 1 1.47 -2.37 1.62
N LEU A 2 2.06 -1.34 1.01
CA LEU A 2 3.36 -0.83 1.46
C LEU A 2 3.22 -0.14 2.83
N PRO A 3 4.18 -0.31 3.76
CA PRO A 3 4.09 0.30 5.08
C PRO A 3 3.94 1.83 4.99
N PRO A 4 2.95 2.42 5.70
CA PRO A 4 2.77 3.86 5.72
C PRO A 4 4.06 4.58 6.11
N GLY A 5 4.42 5.60 5.33
CA GLY A 5 5.58 6.44 5.61
C GLY A 5 6.93 5.76 5.40
N ALA A 6 7.02 4.67 4.63
CA ALA A 6 8.31 4.15 4.17
C ALA A 6 8.91 5.04 3.06
N SER A 7 8.11 5.50 2.10
CA SER A 7 8.49 6.53 1.11
C SER A 7 7.36 7.54 0.94
N PHE A 8 7.71 8.75 0.53
CA PHE A 8 6.75 9.79 0.12
C PHE A 8 6.40 9.72 -1.38
N ILE A 9 7.08 8.85 -2.13
CA ILE A 9 6.77 8.57 -3.53
C ILE A 9 5.67 7.51 -3.58
N THR A 10 4.64 7.76 -4.39
CA THR A 10 3.62 6.75 -4.69
C THR A 10 4.24 5.63 -5.53
N PRO A 11 4.08 4.35 -5.16
CA PRO A 11 4.58 3.24 -5.97
C PRO A 11 3.98 3.27 -7.38
N SER A 12 4.85 3.13 -8.37
CA SER A 12 4.54 2.99 -9.79
C SER A 12 3.99 1.60 -10.07
N ILE A 13 2.69 1.53 -10.37
CA ILE A 13 2.03 0.28 -10.80
C ILE A 13 2.72 -0.36 -12.01
N PRO A 14 3.10 0.37 -13.08
CA PRO A 14 3.82 -0.22 -14.21
C PRO A 14 5.14 -0.88 -13.83
N THR A 15 5.89 -0.28 -12.90
CA THR A 15 7.18 -0.82 -12.43
C THR A 15 6.98 -2.13 -11.69
N ILE A 16 5.97 -2.20 -10.82
CA ILE A 16 5.61 -3.41 -10.09
C ILE A 16 5.13 -4.50 -11.06
N GLN A 17 4.30 -4.16 -12.04
CA GLN A 17 3.81 -5.10 -13.05
C GLN A 17 4.96 -5.69 -13.87
N GLN A 18 5.89 -4.85 -14.35
CA GLN A 18 7.08 -5.32 -15.07
C GLN A 18 7.98 -6.20 -14.19
N MET A 19 8.12 -5.87 -12.91
CA MET A 19 8.88 -6.68 -11.96
C MET A 19 8.24 -8.05 -11.75
N LEU A 20 6.92 -8.11 -11.49
CA LEU A 20 6.18 -9.37 -11.33
C LEU A 20 6.21 -10.22 -12.61
N ALA A 21 6.06 -9.58 -13.78
CA ALA A 21 6.14 -10.26 -15.07
C ALA A 21 7.52 -10.89 -15.33
N ARG A 22 8.61 -10.21 -14.93
CA ARG A 22 9.98 -10.75 -15.03
C ARG A 22 10.26 -11.83 -14.01
N ALA A 23 9.70 -11.71 -12.81
CA ALA A 23 9.92 -12.66 -11.72
C ALA A 23 9.23 -14.01 -11.99
N ASN A 24 8.07 -14.00 -12.68
CA ASN A 24 7.33 -15.20 -13.09
C ASN A 24 7.12 -16.19 -11.92
N LEU A 25 6.70 -15.67 -10.78
CA LEU A 25 6.56 -16.42 -9.53
C LEU A 25 5.22 -17.14 -9.45
N SER A 26 5.19 -18.24 -8.68
CA SER A 26 3.94 -18.90 -8.34
C SER A 26 3.06 -18.01 -7.45
N MET A 27 1.75 -18.21 -7.53
CA MET A 27 0.80 -17.42 -6.76
C MET A 27 1.00 -17.58 -5.24
N ASP A 28 1.49 -18.74 -4.78
CA ASP A 28 1.79 -18.97 -3.37
C ASP A 28 2.99 -18.13 -2.88
N ILE A 29 4.04 -17.99 -3.70
CA ILE A 29 5.20 -17.13 -3.39
C ILE A 29 4.76 -15.66 -3.34
N ILE A 30 3.93 -15.23 -4.30
CA ILE A 30 3.37 -13.86 -4.31
C ILE A 30 2.51 -13.63 -3.06
N ALA A 31 1.68 -14.59 -2.68
CA ALA A 31 0.85 -14.52 -1.48
C ALA A 31 1.71 -14.40 -0.21
N LEU A 32 2.79 -15.18 -0.09
CA LEU A 32 3.74 -15.04 1.02
C LEU A 32 4.40 -13.65 1.04
N ALA A 33 4.80 -13.13 -0.12
CA ALA A 33 5.36 -11.78 -0.20
C ALA A 33 4.35 -10.72 0.25
N VAL A 34 3.06 -10.87 -0.07
CA VAL A 34 1.99 -10.00 0.44
C VAL A 34 1.88 -10.11 1.97
N CYS A 35 1.88 -11.33 2.53
CA CYS A 35 1.86 -11.54 3.98
C CYS A 35 3.08 -10.90 4.66
N ILE A 36 4.28 -10.99 4.06
CA ILE A 36 5.49 -10.31 4.53
C ILE A 36 5.25 -8.80 4.55
N LEU A 37 4.79 -8.22 3.44
CA LEU A 37 4.55 -6.79 3.33
C LEU A 37 3.53 -6.28 4.36
N ASP A 38 2.46 -7.03 4.61
CA ASP A 38 1.42 -6.65 5.59
C ASP A 38 1.89 -6.76 7.05
N SER A 39 2.90 -7.58 7.32
CA SER A 39 3.50 -7.71 8.66
C SER A 39 4.51 -6.60 9.00
N LEU A 40 4.95 -5.83 7.99
CA LEU A 40 5.92 -4.76 8.19
C LEU A 40 5.30 -3.59 8.98
N ASN A 41 5.99 -3.18 10.04
CA ASN A 41 5.48 -2.16 10.97
C ASN A 41 6.21 -0.80 10.86
N SER A 42 5.74 0.19 11.63
CA SER A 42 6.32 1.54 11.65
C SER A 42 7.79 1.60 12.07
N LYS A 43 8.29 0.61 12.84
CA LYS A 43 9.72 0.51 13.19
C LYS A 43 10.55 0.17 11.96
N PHE A 44 10.05 -0.70 11.08
CA PHE A 44 10.67 -0.96 9.77
C PHE A 44 10.75 0.34 8.97
N SER A 45 9.63 1.04 8.78
CA SER A 45 9.61 2.29 7.99
C SER A 45 10.61 3.32 8.52
N ARG A 46 10.72 3.49 9.84
CA ARG A 46 11.68 4.42 10.44
C ARG A 46 13.13 3.97 10.23
N LYS A 47 13.45 2.71 10.51
CA LYS A 47 14.81 2.18 10.38
C LYS A 47 15.28 2.22 8.94
N TRP A 48 14.44 1.71 8.03
CA TRP A 48 14.69 1.74 6.60
C TRP A 48 14.94 3.18 6.15
N ARG A 49 14.10 4.15 6.58
CA ARG A 49 14.27 5.52 6.14
C ARG A 49 15.55 6.22 6.60
N VAL A 50 16.02 5.93 7.80
CA VAL A 50 17.17 6.64 8.36
C VAL A 50 18.48 6.09 7.82
N ALA A 51 18.54 4.80 7.49
CA ALA A 51 19.78 4.10 7.19
C ALA A 51 19.87 3.56 5.75
N PHE A 52 18.86 3.81 4.90
CA PHE A 52 18.88 3.35 3.51
C PHE A 52 20.09 3.91 2.75
N PRO A 53 20.90 3.06 2.08
CA PRO A 53 22.05 3.52 1.32
C PRO A 53 21.59 4.24 0.06
N LEU A 54 21.82 5.55 0.02
CA LEU A 54 21.54 6.36 -1.15
C LEU A 54 22.66 6.15 -2.17
N SER A 55 22.31 5.81 -3.42
CA SER A 55 23.30 5.60 -4.47
C SER A 55 24.15 6.87 -4.66
N HIS A 56 25.39 6.84 -4.19
CA HIS A 56 26.42 7.81 -4.57
C HIS A 56 26.94 7.48 -5.97
N GLN A 57 26.06 7.45 -6.98
CA GLN A 57 26.53 7.42 -8.36
C GLN A 57 27.08 8.79 -8.72
N GLY A 58 28.41 8.96 -8.62
CA GLY A 58 29.13 9.99 -9.36
C GLY A 58 29.94 11.03 -8.58
N GLN A 59 30.45 10.76 -7.38
CA GLN A 59 31.56 11.57 -6.86
C GLN A 59 32.86 10.78 -7.08
N PRO A 60 33.73 11.16 -8.03
CA PRO A 60 35.07 10.60 -8.07
C PRO A 60 35.72 10.91 -6.72
N ALA A 61 36.31 9.90 -6.09
CA ALA A 61 37.11 10.06 -4.87
C ALA A 61 38.30 10.98 -5.19
N SER A 62 38.07 12.29 -5.08
CA SER A 62 39.09 13.29 -5.24
C SER A 62 40.03 13.14 -4.05
N LYS A 63 41.18 12.50 -4.30
CA LYS A 63 42.33 12.42 -3.40
C LYS A 63 42.93 13.81 -3.21
N ARG A 64 42.18 14.76 -2.65
CA ARG A 64 42.67 16.08 -2.27
C ARG A 64 42.38 16.34 -0.80
N HIS A 65 43.45 16.20 -0.03
CA HIS A 65 43.58 16.66 1.33
C HIS A 65 43.45 18.19 1.37
N THR A 66 42.22 18.72 1.47
CA THR A 66 41.96 20.13 1.85
C THR A 66 40.47 20.34 2.15
N LEU A 67 40.18 20.54 3.44
CA LEU A 67 38.95 21.14 4.02
C LEU A 67 37.61 20.39 3.85
N PRO A 68 36.68 20.49 4.83
CA PRO A 68 35.39 19.84 4.77
C PRO A 68 34.54 20.49 3.66
N SER A 69 34.39 19.77 2.55
CA SER A 69 33.54 20.19 1.45
C SER A 69 32.09 20.26 1.93
N ALA A 70 31.42 21.37 1.59
CA ALA A 70 30.00 21.65 1.81
C ALA A 70 29.10 20.46 1.45
N PRO A 71 27.89 20.32 2.04
CA PRO A 71 27.09 19.11 1.97
C PRO A 71 26.81 18.74 0.53
N SER A 72 27.48 17.68 0.07
CA SER A 72 27.17 16.97 -1.16
C SER A 72 25.67 16.70 -1.15
N HIS A 73 24.95 17.21 -2.16
CA HIS A 73 23.51 17.06 -2.32
C HIS A 73 23.08 15.64 -1.93
N ALA A 74 22.60 15.50 -0.69
CA ALA A 74 22.04 14.26 -0.21
C ALA A 74 20.84 14.02 -1.13
N THR A 75 20.89 12.96 -1.92
CA THR A 75 19.72 12.41 -2.60
C THR A 75 18.72 12.10 -1.50
N HIS A 76 17.87 13.07 -1.16
CA HIS A 76 17.00 12.97 -0.01
C HIS A 76 16.19 11.69 -0.16
N ILE A 77 15.94 10.96 0.94
CA ILE A 77 15.24 9.67 0.85
C ILE A 77 13.89 9.72 0.13
N ASN A 78 13.31 10.90 0.01
CA ASN A 78 12.14 11.18 -0.83
C ASN A 78 12.38 10.95 -2.33
N SER A 79 13.58 10.58 -2.78
CA SER A 79 13.90 10.19 -4.16
C SER A 79 14.00 8.67 -4.35
N VAL A 80 13.81 7.87 -3.29
CA VAL A 80 13.91 6.40 -3.38
C VAL A 80 12.55 5.78 -3.71
N PHE A 81 12.54 5.04 -4.81
CA PHE A 81 11.43 4.22 -5.27
C PHE A 81 11.09 3.13 -4.23
N PRO A 82 9.89 3.17 -3.58
CA PRO A 82 9.51 2.20 -2.55
C PRO A 82 9.35 0.76 -3.06
N GLU A 83 9.32 0.57 -4.38
CA GLU A 83 9.20 -0.72 -5.06
C GLU A 83 10.36 -1.66 -4.69
N ILE A 84 11.50 -1.13 -4.21
CA ILE A 84 12.58 -1.97 -3.67
C ILE A 84 12.14 -2.79 -2.44
N ILE A 85 11.18 -2.29 -1.65
CA ILE A 85 10.61 -3.03 -0.52
C ILE A 85 9.82 -4.24 -1.04
N ILE A 86 9.09 -4.05 -2.15
CA ILE A 86 8.35 -5.12 -2.82
C ILE A 86 9.32 -6.13 -3.42
N LEU A 87 10.37 -5.67 -4.13
CA LEU A 87 11.43 -6.52 -4.67
C LEU A 87 12.06 -7.40 -3.59
N ALA A 88 12.43 -6.80 -2.46
CA ALA A 88 13.06 -7.51 -1.35
C ALA A 88 12.10 -8.50 -0.69
N ALA A 89 10.81 -8.17 -0.53
CA ALA A 89 9.81 -9.09 0.01
C ALA A 89 9.60 -10.31 -0.90
N LEU A 90 9.51 -10.10 -2.23
CA LEU A 90 9.42 -11.18 -3.21
C LEU A 90 10.67 -12.07 -3.17
N MET A 91 11.86 -11.46 -3.10
CA MET A 91 13.12 -12.19 -3.01
C MET A 91 13.20 -13.06 -1.73
N VAL A 92 12.75 -12.54 -0.59
CA VAL A 92 12.70 -13.29 0.67
C VAL A 92 11.72 -14.45 0.57
N ALA A 93 10.53 -14.25 -0.01
CA ALA A 93 9.54 -15.30 -0.20
C ALA A 93 10.05 -16.41 -1.13
N ASP A 94 10.65 -16.04 -2.25
CA ASP A 94 11.23 -16.98 -3.24
C ASP A 94 12.37 -17.80 -2.63
N LYS A 95 13.34 -17.14 -1.99
CA LYS A 95 14.44 -17.79 -1.26
C LYS A 95 13.94 -18.75 -0.18
N PHE A 96 12.81 -18.43 0.48
CA PHE A 96 12.24 -19.28 1.52
C PHE A 96 11.57 -20.54 0.97
N VAL A 97 10.85 -20.44 -0.15
CA VAL A 97 10.06 -21.55 -0.71
C VAL A 97 10.91 -22.49 -1.56
N GLU A 98 11.74 -21.93 -2.43
CA GLU A 98 12.50 -22.72 -3.42
C GLU A 98 13.84 -23.23 -2.86
N ASP A 99 14.24 -22.80 -1.66
CA ASP A 99 15.56 -23.08 -1.05
C ASP A 99 16.75 -22.71 -1.97
N LEU A 100 16.53 -21.75 -2.88
CA LEU A 100 17.51 -21.33 -3.87
C LEU A 100 18.43 -20.23 -3.32
N GLN A 101 19.74 -20.47 -3.41
CA GLN A 101 20.79 -19.49 -3.09
C GLN A 101 21.11 -18.59 -4.28
N SER A 102 20.10 -17.99 -4.90
CA SER A 102 20.31 -17.04 -6.00
C SER A 102 21.03 -15.79 -5.48
N PRO A 103 22.08 -15.30 -6.17
CA PRO A 103 22.82 -14.13 -5.72
C PRO A 103 21.95 -12.87 -5.80
N THR A 104 22.14 -11.91 -4.89
CA THR A 104 21.41 -10.63 -4.91
C THR A 104 21.50 -9.90 -6.26
N GLN A 105 22.62 -10.05 -6.97
CA GLN A 105 22.82 -9.50 -8.31
C GLN A 105 21.81 -10.02 -9.34
N TYR A 106 21.38 -11.28 -9.22
CA TYR A 106 20.34 -11.84 -10.07
C TYR A 106 19.02 -11.11 -9.86
N PHE A 107 18.59 -10.92 -8.61
CA PHE A 107 17.33 -10.23 -8.32
C PHE A 107 17.39 -8.74 -8.71
N ALA A 108 18.51 -8.07 -8.42
CA ALA A 108 18.69 -6.66 -8.77
C ALA A 108 18.64 -6.40 -10.29
N SER A 109 19.22 -7.30 -11.08
CA SER A 109 19.24 -7.17 -12.54
C SER A 109 17.98 -7.73 -13.19
N ASN A 110 17.63 -8.98 -12.91
CA ASN A 110 16.58 -9.72 -13.60
C ASN A 110 15.18 -9.28 -13.19
N TRP A 111 14.94 -9.04 -11.89
CA TRP A 111 13.63 -8.59 -11.41
C TRP A 111 13.57 -7.08 -11.26
N GLY A 112 14.64 -6.48 -10.72
CA GLY A 112 14.75 -5.05 -10.46
C GLY A 112 15.11 -4.20 -11.69
N GLY A 113 15.57 -4.80 -12.79
CA GLY A 113 15.93 -4.06 -14.00
C GLY A 113 17.13 -3.12 -13.85
N ASN A 114 18.03 -3.40 -12.90
CA ASN A 114 19.15 -2.54 -12.51
C ASN A 114 18.74 -1.16 -11.97
N LEU A 115 17.50 -1.01 -11.50
CA LEU A 115 17.03 0.22 -10.84
C LEU A 115 17.70 0.45 -9.47
N TRP A 116 18.13 -0.62 -8.81
CA TRP A 116 18.73 -0.59 -7.47
C TRP A 116 20.05 -1.34 -7.44
N THR A 117 20.97 -0.87 -6.58
CA THR A 117 22.24 -1.53 -6.35
C THR A 117 22.07 -2.77 -5.47
N CYS A 118 23.02 -3.72 -5.54
CA CYS A 118 23.02 -4.89 -4.65
C CYS A 118 23.05 -4.48 -3.17
N GLU A 119 23.72 -3.38 -2.85
CA GLU A 119 23.78 -2.84 -1.49
C GLU A 119 22.40 -2.41 -0.99
N GLN A 120 21.63 -1.70 -1.81
CA GLN A 120 20.27 -1.27 -1.49
C GLN A 120 19.32 -2.45 -1.30
N VAL A 121 19.42 -3.46 -2.17
CA VAL A 121 18.61 -4.68 -2.07
C VAL A 121 18.97 -5.46 -0.80
N ASN A 122 20.25 -5.71 -0.55
CA ASN A 122 20.72 -6.41 0.66
C ASN A 122 20.35 -5.67 1.95
N PHE A 123 20.44 -4.33 1.94
CA PHE A 123 20.03 -3.52 3.08
C PHE A 123 18.53 -3.67 3.37
N THR A 124 17.70 -3.63 2.33
CA THR A 124 16.25 -3.74 2.45
C THR A 124 15.84 -5.15 2.88
N GLU A 125 16.44 -6.19 2.30
CA GLU A 125 16.28 -7.58 2.73
C GLU A 125 16.58 -7.73 4.22
N ARG A 126 17.72 -7.22 4.68
CA ARG A 126 18.09 -7.28 6.10
C ARG A 126 17.07 -6.58 6.98
N CYS A 127 16.62 -5.38 6.60
CA CYS A 127 15.60 -4.64 7.35
C CYS A 127 14.29 -5.41 7.47
N ILE A 128 13.85 -6.08 6.39
CA ILE A 128 12.66 -6.94 6.40
C ILE A 128 12.88 -8.09 7.38
N MET A 129 13.98 -8.84 7.23
CA MET A 129 14.28 -10.02 8.05
C MET A 129 14.37 -9.68 9.55
N GLU A 130 15.02 -8.57 9.90
CA GLU A 130 15.08 -8.09 11.27
C GLU A 130 13.70 -7.68 11.82
N ASN A 131 12.84 -7.09 10.99
CA ASN A 131 11.49 -6.71 11.41
C ASN A 131 10.61 -7.93 11.71
N LEU A 132 10.78 -9.00 10.93
CA LEU A 132 10.14 -10.30 11.14
C LEU A 132 10.76 -11.08 12.31
N GLY A 133 11.85 -10.59 12.92
CA GLY A 133 12.61 -11.34 13.91
C GLY A 133 13.19 -12.65 13.35
N TYR A 134 13.51 -12.68 12.04
CA TYR A 134 14.00 -13.83 11.30
C TYR A 134 13.04 -15.04 11.31
N ARG A 135 11.73 -14.82 11.49
CA ARG A 135 10.70 -15.87 11.54
C ARG A 135 9.72 -15.73 10.37
N ILE A 136 10.06 -16.33 9.23
CA ILE A 136 9.17 -16.36 8.04
C ILE A 136 8.12 -17.47 8.16
N LEU A 137 8.47 -18.62 8.74
CA LEU A 137 7.60 -19.81 8.79
C LEU A 137 6.15 -19.55 9.27
N PRO A 138 5.89 -18.69 10.30
CA PRO A 138 4.52 -18.37 10.70
C PRO A 138 3.68 -17.71 9.59
N LEU A 139 4.31 -17.00 8.66
CA LEU A 139 3.63 -16.36 7.53
C LEU A 139 3.32 -17.34 6.39
N TRP A 140 3.97 -18.51 6.37
CA TRP A 140 3.71 -19.59 5.41
C TRP A 140 2.61 -20.55 5.88
N GLU A 141 1.78 -20.13 6.84
CA GLU A 141 0.65 -20.95 7.29
C GLU A 141 -0.39 -21.07 6.15
N PRO A 142 -0.90 -22.28 5.85
CA PRO A 142 -1.85 -22.48 4.75
C PRO A 142 -3.10 -21.60 4.81
N VAL A 143 -3.55 -21.24 6.01
CA VAL A 143 -4.71 -20.35 6.21
C VAL A 143 -4.40 -18.94 5.71
N LEU A 144 -3.24 -18.39 6.09
CA LEU A 144 -2.81 -17.06 5.66
C LEU A 144 -2.56 -16.99 4.16
N ILE A 145 -1.89 -18.01 3.60
CA ILE A 145 -1.62 -18.06 2.15
C ILE A 145 -2.92 -18.15 1.35
N LYS A 146 -3.87 -18.99 1.76
CA LYS A 146 -5.19 -19.07 1.09
C LYS A 146 -5.96 -17.76 1.17
N GLN A 147 -5.94 -17.08 2.32
CA GLN A 147 -6.59 -15.79 2.48
C GLN A 147 -5.95 -14.73 1.57
N ALA A 148 -4.62 -14.61 1.58
CA ALA A 148 -3.90 -13.66 0.73
C ALA A 148 -4.16 -13.91 -0.76
N ARG A 149 -4.23 -15.18 -1.20
CA ARG A 149 -4.63 -15.53 -2.57
C ARG A 149 -6.04 -15.07 -2.92
N HIS A 150 -6.97 -15.27 -2.00
CA HIS A 150 -8.35 -14.81 -2.17
C HIS A 150 -8.39 -13.29 -2.32
N ASP A 151 -7.68 -12.56 -1.46
CA ASP A 151 -7.65 -11.10 -1.48
C ASP A 151 -7.04 -10.56 -2.79
N ILE A 152 -5.96 -11.16 -3.29
CA ILE A 152 -5.36 -10.82 -4.59
C ILE A 152 -6.37 -11.04 -5.73
N GLU A 153 -7.09 -12.16 -5.73
CA GLU A 153 -8.08 -12.48 -6.76
C GLU A 153 -9.30 -11.56 -6.70
N MET A 154 -9.74 -11.17 -5.51
CA MET A 154 -10.84 -10.21 -5.34
C MET A 154 -10.43 -8.82 -5.85
N ALA A 155 -9.24 -8.34 -5.48
CA ALA A 155 -8.71 -7.07 -5.99
C ALA A 155 -8.56 -7.07 -7.53
N ARG A 156 -8.15 -8.20 -8.12
CA ARG A 156 -8.07 -8.35 -9.58
C ARG A 156 -9.45 -8.18 -10.26
N ARG A 157 -10.52 -8.70 -9.65
CA ARG A 157 -11.88 -8.59 -10.20
C ARG A 157 -12.41 -7.17 -10.15
N GLU A 158 -12.15 -6.46 -9.06
CA GLU A 158 -12.53 -5.05 -8.90
C GLU A 158 -11.90 -4.19 -9.99
N ILE A 159 -10.59 -4.36 -10.26
CA ILE A 159 -9.89 -3.63 -11.34
C ILE A 159 -10.51 -3.89 -12.72
N ILE A 160 -10.90 -5.14 -13.01
CA ILE A 160 -11.54 -5.50 -14.28
C ILE A 160 -12.95 -4.90 -14.37
N GLN A 161 -13.70 -4.92 -13.27
CA GLN A 161 -15.04 -4.34 -13.22
C GLN A 161 -15.01 -2.82 -13.41
N GLU A 162 -14.07 -2.11 -12.77
CA GLU A 162 -13.85 -0.67 -12.99
C GLU A 162 -13.48 -0.39 -14.45
N SER A 163 -12.59 -1.19 -15.04
CA SER A 163 -12.18 -1.04 -16.44
C SER A 163 -13.33 -1.31 -17.43
N THR A 164 -14.26 -2.20 -17.07
CA THR A 164 -15.43 -2.56 -17.92
C THR A 164 -16.59 -1.57 -17.74
N GLY A 165 -16.71 -0.93 -16.57
CA GLY A 165 -17.74 0.06 -16.27
C GLY A 165 -17.59 1.39 -17.03
N CYS A 166 -16.40 1.71 -17.55
CA CYS A 166 -16.16 2.91 -18.36
C CYS A 166 -16.51 2.77 -19.85
N LEU A 167 -16.83 1.57 -20.34
CA LEU A 167 -17.12 1.28 -21.76
C LEU A 167 -18.62 1.06 -22.05
N GLY A 168 -19.51 1.62 -21.22
CA GLY A 168 -20.94 1.37 -21.30
C GLY A 168 -21.83 2.54 -20.87
N GLU A 169 -21.58 3.75 -21.37
CA GLU A 169 -22.69 4.69 -21.59
C GLU A 169 -23.42 4.28 -22.87
N ASP A 170 -24.28 3.26 -22.78
CA ASP A 170 -25.58 3.34 -23.45
C ASP A 170 -26.62 2.42 -22.79
N GLY A 171 -27.64 3.06 -22.23
CA GLY A 171 -29.00 2.53 -22.11
C GLY A 171 -29.22 1.23 -21.32
N ARG A 172 -29.16 1.27 -19.98
CA ARG A 172 -29.93 0.31 -19.15
C ARG A 172 -30.72 0.99 -18.04
N LYS A 173 -31.87 1.50 -18.50
CA LYS A 173 -33.18 1.53 -17.85
C LYS A 173 -33.19 1.27 -16.34
N HIS A 174 -33.34 2.39 -15.64
CA HIS A 174 -34.03 2.56 -14.36
C HIS A 174 -34.98 1.40 -13.97
N PHE A 175 -34.58 0.55 -13.03
CA PHE A 175 -35.53 -0.14 -12.15
C PHE A 175 -35.62 0.65 -10.84
N LYS A 176 -36.43 1.71 -10.87
CA LYS A 176 -36.93 2.38 -9.67
C LYS A 176 -38.02 1.48 -9.08
N SER A 177 -37.63 0.66 -8.10
CA SER A 177 -38.57 0.11 -7.14
C SER A 177 -38.94 1.22 -6.17
N MET A 178 -40.13 1.81 -6.29
CA MET A 178 -40.80 2.55 -5.21
C MET A 178 -42.33 2.48 -5.35
N SER A 179 -42.89 1.67 -4.44
CA SER A 179 -44.11 1.84 -3.66
C SER A 179 -45.21 2.79 -4.15
N SER A 180 -46.42 2.21 -4.27
CA SER A 180 -47.71 2.85 -4.48
C SER A 180 -48.04 3.83 -3.33
N GLY A 181 -47.90 5.12 -3.59
CA GLY A 181 -48.41 6.22 -2.76
C GLY A 181 -49.33 7.12 -3.57
N HIS A 182 -50.64 6.99 -3.35
CA HIS A 182 -51.67 7.80 -4.00
C HIS A 182 -51.67 9.21 -3.36
N ALA A 183 -51.24 10.25 -4.09
CA ALA A 183 -51.33 11.63 -3.64
C ALA A 183 -52.43 12.36 -4.43
N VAL A 184 -53.49 12.75 -3.73
CA VAL A 184 -54.59 13.58 -4.23
C VAL A 184 -54.12 15.04 -4.23
N VAL A 185 -54.17 15.68 -5.39
CA VAL A 185 -53.84 17.11 -5.56
C VAL A 185 -55.02 17.94 -5.03
N GLY A 186 -54.90 18.42 -3.80
CA GLY A 186 -55.77 19.42 -3.19
C GLY A 186 -55.08 20.79 -3.18
N LEU A 187 -55.75 21.79 -3.75
CA LEU A 187 -55.31 23.17 -3.89
C LEU A 187 -54.97 23.84 -2.54
N GLY A 188 -53.81 24.49 -2.50
CA GLY A 188 -53.64 25.74 -1.74
C GLY A 188 -52.98 25.64 -0.37
N LEU A 189 -52.12 26.64 -0.16
CA LEU A 189 -51.59 27.17 1.11
C LEU A 189 -50.25 26.61 1.58
N GLN A 190 -49.27 27.53 1.54
CA GLN A 190 -47.96 27.49 2.18
C GLN A 190 -48.09 27.01 3.63
N LEU A 191 -47.21 26.09 4.03
CA LEU A 191 -46.98 25.79 5.44
C LEU A 191 -45.48 25.96 5.73
N THR A 192 -45.16 27.14 6.26
CA THR A 192 -44.01 27.44 7.12
C THR A 192 -43.82 26.33 8.16
N PRO A 193 -42.60 25.82 8.40
CA PRO A 193 -42.34 24.88 9.48
C PRO A 193 -42.47 25.62 10.83
N ALA A 194 -43.47 25.24 11.62
CA ALA A 194 -43.64 25.70 13.00
C ALA A 194 -42.64 25.00 13.92
N ALA A 195 -41.97 25.78 14.77
CA ALA A 195 -41.12 25.30 15.86
C ALA A 195 -41.89 25.26 17.20
N THR A 196 -41.36 24.44 18.12
CA THR A 196 -41.59 24.38 19.59
C THR A 196 -42.82 23.62 20.11
N PRO A 197 -42.68 22.91 21.25
CA PRO A 197 -42.87 23.59 22.55
C PRO A 197 -41.89 23.18 23.66
N ASP A 198 -41.37 24.17 24.39
CA ASP A 198 -40.96 24.04 25.79
C ASP A 198 -42.14 24.51 26.66
N SER A 199 -42.57 23.67 27.61
CA SER A 199 -43.64 23.96 28.55
C SER A 199 -43.09 23.82 29.98
N GLU A 200 -42.82 24.95 30.63
CA GLU A 200 -42.56 24.97 32.08
C GLU A 200 -43.13 26.26 32.72
N ARG A 201 -44.25 26.10 33.43
CA ARG A 201 -44.60 26.72 34.73
C ARG A 201 -46.07 26.44 35.02
N ALA A 202 -46.39 25.88 36.17
CA ALA A 202 -46.73 26.61 37.40
C ALA A 202 -47.06 25.53 38.46
N THR A 203 -46.93 25.65 39.78
CA THR A 203 -46.70 26.73 40.74
C THR A 203 -46.67 26.07 42.11
N SER A 204 -45.93 26.63 43.07
CA SER A 204 -46.29 26.52 44.49
C SER A 204 -45.81 27.79 45.19
N PHE A 205 -46.73 28.60 45.70
CA PHE A 205 -46.47 29.52 46.79
C PHE A 205 -47.75 29.64 47.64
N ASP A 206 -47.56 29.34 48.92
CA ASP A 206 -48.50 29.37 50.05
C ASP A 206 -48.86 30.79 50.50
N GLN A 207 -49.90 30.85 51.37
CA GLN A 207 -50.39 31.89 52.31
C GLN A 207 -51.77 32.46 51.94
N ILE A 208 -52.83 32.40 52.77
CA ILE A 208 -53.07 32.06 54.20
C ILE A 208 -54.44 31.38 54.30
#